data_AF-A0A6V7VCY0-F1
#
_entry.id   AF-A0A6V7VCY0-F1
#
_cell.length_a   1.000
_cell.length_b   1.000
_cell.length_c   1.000
_cell.angle_alpha   90.00
_cell.angle_beta   90.00
_cell.angle_gamma   90.00
#
_symmetry.space_group_name_H-M   'P 1'
#
loop_
_entity.id
_entity.type
_entity.pdbx_description
1 polymer ?
#
loop_
_entity_poly.entity_id
_entity_poly.type
_entity_poly.pdbx_seq_one_letter_code
_entity_poly.pdbx_strand_id
1 'polypeptide(L)'
;MLIGEIYSTIIYCFATFGLFSNFFLIWLILRYTMKEMQVYSKILLQTCFVDIVGICMFVVSQPAYLSDNGVGTMWSYGPIHFLPNPWQFILVSINNFMMRVTSMNVSTLFIYRYFTVVRQVDLKFKHQLLLIFGLIIPIFILFIFSYVSNGPTPENEYLTNLELANKLELDNYTIEHYVVGLRARVS
;
A
#
# COMPACT_ATOMS: atom_id res chain seq x y z
N MET A 1 -12.55 -22.57 3.65
CA MET A 1 -11.21 -22.60 4.30
C MET A 1 -10.05 -22.57 3.29
N LEU A 2 -10.05 -23.36 2.21
CA LEU A 2 -8.88 -23.50 1.30
C LEU A 2 -8.39 -22.20 0.60
N ILE A 3 -9.29 -21.31 0.19
CA ILE A 3 -8.95 -20.15 -0.67
C ILE A 3 -8.12 -19.09 0.08
N GLY A 4 -8.47 -18.80 1.34
CA GLY A 4 -7.76 -17.82 2.16
C GLY A 4 -6.33 -18.23 2.49
N GLU A 5 -6.12 -19.52 2.79
CA GLU A 5 -4.78 -20.07 3.06
C GLU A 5 -3.89 -20.03 1.82
N ILE A 6 -4.43 -20.37 0.65
CA ILE A 6 -3.71 -20.28 -0.63
C ILE A 6 -3.34 -18.81 -0.91
N TYR A 7 -4.28 -17.88 -0.76
CA TYR A 7 -4.05 -16.46 -0.95
C TYR A 7 -2.94 -15.92 -0.02
N SER A 8 -3.02 -16.25 1.27
CA SER A 8 -2.02 -15.81 2.26
C SER A 8 -0.63 -16.39 1.93
N THR A 9 -0.56 -17.68 1.57
CA THR A 9 0.70 -18.34 1.18
C THR A 9 1.34 -17.65 -0.03
N ILE A 10 0.55 -17.36 -1.07
CA ILE A 10 1.02 -16.65 -2.26
C ILE A 10 1.58 -15.27 -1.89
N ILE A 11 0.88 -14.52 -1.03
CA ILE A 11 1.36 -13.21 -0.56
C ILE A 11 2.69 -13.33 0.16
N TYR A 12 2.81 -14.29 1.10
CA TYR A 12 4.07 -14.48 1.83
C TYR A 12 5.21 -14.83 0.88
N CYS A 13 4.99 -15.71 -0.09
CA CYS A 13 6.02 -16.05 -1.10
C CYS A 13 6.48 -14.81 -1.88
N PHE A 14 5.54 -14.00 -2.39
CA PHE A 14 5.89 -12.78 -3.12
C PHE A 14 6.56 -11.73 -2.24
N ALA A 15 6.11 -11.59 -0.99
CA ALA A 15 6.72 -10.68 -0.03
C ALA A 15 8.16 -11.08 0.32
N THR A 16 8.41 -12.37 0.58
CA THR A 16 9.77 -12.86 0.83
C THR A 16 10.67 -12.62 -0.37
N PHE A 17 10.20 -12.93 -1.58
CA PHE A 17 10.95 -12.66 -2.80
C PHE A 17 11.20 -11.15 -3.01
N GLY A 18 10.19 -10.32 -2.77
CA GLY A 18 10.30 -8.86 -2.87
C GLY A 18 11.28 -8.26 -1.87
N LEU A 19 11.25 -8.70 -0.61
CA LEU A 19 12.20 -8.26 0.42
C LEU A 19 13.63 -8.69 0.06
N PHE A 20 13.82 -9.96 -0.32
CA PHE A 20 15.12 -10.47 -0.75
C PHE A 20 15.68 -9.66 -1.93
N SER A 21 14.86 -9.41 -2.96
CA SER A 21 15.24 -8.63 -4.14
C SER A 21 15.63 -7.20 -3.79
N ASN A 22 14.89 -6.55 -2.90
CA ASN A 22 15.20 -5.19 -2.44
C ASN A 22 16.51 -5.14 -1.63
N PHE A 23 16.73 -6.08 -0.70
CA PHE A 23 18.00 -6.13 0.04
C PHE A 23 19.19 -6.43 -0.89
N PHE A 24 19.02 -7.32 -1.85
CA PHE A 24 20.05 -7.62 -2.85
C PHE A 24 20.34 -6.39 -3.73
N LEU A 25 19.31 -5.65 -4.14
CA LEU A 25 19.46 -4.42 -4.91
C LEU A 25 20.18 -3.32 -4.10
N ILE A 26 19.83 -3.15 -2.83
CA ILE A 26 20.54 -2.23 -1.92
C ILE A 26 22.02 -2.60 -1.84
N TRP A 27 22.34 -3.89 -1.66
CA TRP A 27 23.71 -4.37 -1.62
C TRP A 27 24.46 -4.06 -2.94
N LEU A 28 23.84 -4.30 -4.09
CA LEU A 28 24.41 -3.96 -5.40
C LEU A 28 24.66 -2.45 -5.55
N ILE A 29 23.69 -1.62 -5.17
CA ILE A 29 23.80 -0.16 -5.23
C ILE A 29 24.97 0.32 -4.36
N LEU A 30 25.08 -0.17 -3.13
CA LEU A 30 26.15 0.26 -2.23
C LEU A 30 27.54 -0.18 -2.70
N ARG A 31 27.64 -1.34 -3.35
CA ARG A 31 28.94 -1.92 -3.73
C ARG A 31 29.43 -1.53 -5.13
N TYR A 32 28.53 -1.33 -6.09
CA TYR A 32 28.89 -1.20 -7.51
C TYR A 32 28.49 0.13 -8.17
N THR A 33 27.91 1.09 -7.42
CA THR A 33 27.54 2.38 -8.01
C THR A 33 28.76 3.24 -8.36
N MET A 34 28.83 3.69 -9.61
CA MET A 34 29.83 4.67 -10.09
C MET A 34 29.52 6.09 -9.59
N LYS A 35 30.55 6.92 -9.39
CA LYS A 35 30.40 8.30 -8.85
C LYS A 35 29.48 9.19 -9.69
N GLU A 36 29.44 8.97 -11.00
CA GLU A 36 28.60 9.75 -11.93
C GLU A 36 27.09 9.49 -11.72
N MET A 37 26.73 8.31 -11.21
CA MET A 37 25.33 7.91 -10.99
C MET A 37 24.85 8.11 -9.56
N GLN A 38 25.55 8.93 -8.75
CA GLN A 38 25.23 9.13 -7.33
C GLN A 38 23.84 9.70 -7.08
N VAL A 39 23.31 10.54 -7.97
CA VAL A 39 21.94 11.04 -7.83
C VAL A 39 20.96 9.90 -8.07
N TYR A 40 21.15 9.17 -9.17
CA TYR A 40 20.31 8.05 -9.56
C TYR A 40 20.28 6.93 -8.51
N SER A 41 21.44 6.60 -7.93
CA SER A 41 21.56 5.59 -6.88
C SER A 41 20.82 5.97 -5.61
N LYS A 42 20.76 7.26 -5.25
CA LYS A 42 19.96 7.74 -4.12
C LYS A 42 18.47 7.57 -4.38
N ILE A 43 18.00 7.77 -5.61
CA ILE A 43 16.59 7.54 -5.98
C ILE A 43 16.25 6.07 -5.85
N LEU A 44 17.08 5.20 -6.44
CA LEU A 44 16.91 3.75 -6.36
C LEU A 44 16.91 3.26 -4.90
N LEU A 45 17.84 3.78 -4.09
CA LEU A 45 17.92 3.42 -2.67
C LEU A 45 16.67 3.85 -1.92
N GLN A 46 16.17 5.07 -2.15
CA GLN A 46 14.90 5.53 -1.59
C GLN A 46 13.74 4.62 -2.01
N THR A 47 13.65 4.24 -3.28
CA THR A 47 12.62 3.31 -3.76
C THR A 47 12.71 1.97 -3.03
N CYS A 48 13.90 1.39 -2.90
CA CYS A 48 14.08 0.12 -2.19
C CYS A 48 13.61 0.20 -0.73
N PHE A 49 13.92 1.31 -0.03
CA PHE A 49 13.46 1.51 1.34
C PHE A 49 11.94 1.63 1.43
N VAL A 50 11.32 2.39 0.53
CA VAL A 50 9.86 2.53 0.50
C VAL A 50 9.19 1.20 0.16
N ASP A 51 9.76 0.43 -0.78
CA ASP A 51 9.24 -0.88 -1.16
C ASP A 51 9.33 -1.87 0.01
N ILE A 52 10.43 -1.89 0.77
CA ILE A 52 10.55 -2.74 1.97
C ILE A 52 9.45 -2.38 2.98
N VAL A 53 9.25 -1.09 3.28
CA VAL A 53 8.20 -0.65 4.20
C VAL A 53 6.81 -1.01 3.66
N GLY A 54 6.57 -0.78 2.36
CA GLY A 54 5.33 -1.11 1.68
C GLY A 54 5.01 -2.60 1.73
N ILE A 55 5.99 -3.46 1.44
CA ILE A 55 5.85 -4.93 1.51
C ILE A 55 5.53 -5.36 2.95
N CYS A 56 6.23 -4.83 3.96
CA CYS A 56 5.94 -5.13 5.36
C CYS A 56 4.50 -4.75 5.74
N MET A 57 4.05 -3.55 5.37
CA MET A 57 2.68 -3.10 5.61
C MET A 57 1.65 -3.96 4.86
N PHE A 58 1.98 -4.39 3.64
CA PHE A 58 1.11 -5.24 2.82
C PHE A 58 0.97 -6.63 3.43
N VAL A 59 2.06 -7.23 3.92
CA VAL A 59 2.04 -8.53 4.62
C VAL A 59 1.23 -8.45 5.92
N VAL A 60 1.34 -7.35 6.64
CA VAL A 60 0.61 -7.15 7.90
C VAL A 60 -0.89 -6.94 7.65
N SER A 61 -1.26 -6.27 6.56
CA SER A 61 -2.66 -5.96 6.26
C SER A 61 -3.40 -6.99 5.42
N GLN A 62 -2.71 -7.63 4.48
CA GLN A 62 -3.25 -8.53 3.44
C GLN A 62 -4.64 -8.09 2.93
N PRO A 63 -4.73 -6.90 2.30
CA PRO A 63 -5.99 -6.34 1.87
C PRO A 63 -6.54 -7.11 0.66
N ALA A 64 -7.77 -7.59 0.75
CA ALA A 64 -8.53 -8.08 -0.38
C ALA A 64 -9.65 -7.10 -0.70
N TYR A 65 -9.71 -6.68 -1.96
CA TYR A 65 -10.74 -5.80 -2.47
C TYR A 65 -11.85 -6.65 -3.07
N LEU A 66 -13.05 -6.53 -2.52
CA LEU A 66 -14.24 -7.23 -2.98
C LEU A 66 -15.27 -6.18 -3.38
N SER A 67 -15.85 -6.33 -4.57
CA SER A 67 -16.97 -5.49 -5.01
C SER A 67 -18.21 -6.37 -5.08
N ASP A 68 -19.23 -6.02 -4.31
CA ASP A 68 -20.53 -6.68 -4.39
C ASP A 68 -21.63 -5.64 -4.55
N ASN A 69 -22.48 -5.81 -5.56
CA ASN A 69 -23.62 -4.93 -5.85
C ASN A 69 -23.28 -3.42 -5.88
N GLY A 70 -22.12 -3.05 -6.44
CA GLY A 70 -21.65 -1.65 -6.51
C GLY A 70 -21.09 -1.10 -5.19
N VAL A 71 -20.90 -1.95 -4.18
CA VAL A 71 -20.27 -1.60 -2.92
C VAL A 71 -18.88 -2.23 -2.88
N GLY A 72 -17.87 -1.38 -2.79
CA GLY A 72 -16.49 -1.80 -2.55
C GLY A 72 -16.27 -2.04 -1.06
N THR A 73 -15.86 -3.25 -0.72
CA THR A 73 -15.44 -3.64 0.63
C THR A 73 -13.99 -4.07 0.61
N MET A 74 -13.27 -3.73 1.68
CA MET A 74 -11.90 -4.16 1.88
C MET A 74 -11.83 -5.08 3.08
N TRP A 75 -11.40 -6.31 2.83
CA TRP A 75 -11.21 -7.31 3.86
C TRP A 75 -9.73 -7.39 4.19
N SER A 76 -9.39 -7.53 5.45
CA SER A 76 -8.01 -7.68 5.90
C SER A 76 -7.82 -9.13 6.36
N TYR A 77 -7.00 -9.89 5.65
CA TYR A 77 -6.68 -11.27 6.03
C TYR A 77 -5.43 -11.36 6.93
N GLY A 78 -4.65 -10.28 7.01
CA GLY A 78 -3.40 -10.24 7.76
C GLY A 78 -3.62 -10.04 9.26
N PRO A 79 -2.56 -10.10 10.08
CA PRO A 79 -2.64 -9.99 11.54
C PRO A 79 -3.43 -8.78 12.08
N ILE A 80 -3.59 -7.72 11.30
CA ILE A 80 -4.36 -6.55 11.72
C ILE A 80 -5.85 -6.81 11.93
N HIS A 81 -6.41 -7.90 11.41
CA HIS A 81 -7.82 -8.22 11.60
C HIS A 81 -8.17 -8.55 13.06
N PHE A 82 -7.16 -8.90 13.88
CA PHE A 82 -7.33 -9.11 15.32
C PHE A 82 -7.31 -7.81 16.13
N LEU A 83 -7.02 -6.66 15.50
CA LEU A 83 -6.96 -5.39 16.19
C LEU A 83 -8.35 -4.76 16.27
N PRO A 84 -8.72 -4.13 17.40
CA PRO A 84 -9.98 -3.43 17.49
C PRO A 84 -9.99 -2.16 16.62
N ASN A 85 -11.17 -1.74 16.18
CA ASN A 85 -11.38 -0.39 15.65
C ASN A 85 -11.05 0.63 16.77
N PRO A 86 -10.19 1.65 16.54
CA PRO A 86 -9.81 2.23 15.24
C PRO A 86 -8.46 1.76 14.67
N TRP A 87 -7.72 0.90 15.36
CA TRP A 87 -6.35 0.54 14.99
C TRP A 87 -6.27 -0.19 13.65
N GLN A 88 -7.22 -1.10 13.40
CA GLN A 88 -7.33 -1.78 12.11
C GLN A 88 -7.50 -0.77 10.97
N PHE A 89 -8.45 0.16 11.11
CA PHE A 89 -8.69 1.21 10.12
C PHE A 89 -7.45 2.08 9.85
N ILE A 90 -6.73 2.49 10.90
CA ILE A 90 -5.50 3.28 10.77
C ILE A 90 -4.45 2.50 9.97
N LEU A 91 -4.20 1.23 10.30
CA LEU A 91 -3.18 0.42 9.63
C LEU A 91 -3.55 0.12 8.16
N VAL A 92 -4.83 -0.17 7.90
CA VAL A 92 -5.36 -0.31 6.53
C VAL A 92 -5.16 0.99 5.74
N SER A 93 -5.47 2.14 6.35
CA SER A 93 -5.30 3.45 5.73
C SER A 93 -3.83 3.73 5.40
N ILE A 94 -2.91 3.46 6.35
CA ILE A 94 -1.47 3.57 6.12
C ILE A 94 -1.03 2.65 4.98
N ASN A 95 -1.51 1.41 4.93
CA ASN A 95 -1.19 0.49 3.85
C ASN A 95 -1.64 1.04 2.47
N ASN A 96 -2.87 1.54 2.37
CA ASN A 96 -3.36 2.18 1.13
C ASN A 96 -2.52 3.41 0.73
N PHE A 97 -2.10 4.22 1.71
CA PHE A 97 -1.20 5.34 1.48
C PHE A 97 0.15 4.85 0.93
N MET A 98 0.76 3.84 1.56
CA MET A 98 2.04 3.28 1.13
C MET A 98 1.99 2.69 -0.29
N MET A 99 0.89 2.05 -0.69
CA MET A 99 0.72 1.57 -2.07
C MET A 99 0.76 2.73 -3.08
N ARG A 100 0.10 3.86 -2.77
CA ARG A 100 0.13 5.05 -3.63
C ARG A 100 1.52 5.67 -3.67
N VAL A 101 2.21 5.79 -2.53
CA VAL A 101 3.59 6.32 -2.47
C VAL A 101 4.53 5.46 -3.32
N THR A 102 4.42 4.13 -3.22
CA THR A 102 5.21 3.18 -4.02
C THR A 102 4.99 3.40 -5.52
N SER A 103 3.73 3.52 -5.96
CA SER A 103 3.40 3.79 -7.38
C SER A 103 4.01 5.11 -7.88
N MET A 104 4.05 6.15 -7.05
CA MET A 104 4.67 7.43 -7.43
C MET A 104 6.19 7.42 -7.43
N ASN A 105 6.82 6.60 -6.57
CA ASN A 105 8.27 6.44 -6.63
C ASN A 105 8.69 5.81 -7.97
N VAL A 106 7.92 4.83 -8.46
CA VAL A 106 8.13 4.25 -9.80
C VAL A 106 7.95 5.33 -10.88
N SER A 107 6.88 6.12 -10.82
CA SER A 107 6.67 7.24 -11.75
C SER A 107 7.81 8.26 -11.71
N THR A 108 8.31 8.58 -10.52
CA THR A 108 9.44 9.51 -10.32
C THR A 108 10.71 9.00 -11.00
N LEU A 109 10.99 7.69 -10.92
CA LEU A 109 12.11 7.06 -11.62
C LEU A 109 11.98 7.20 -13.14
N PHE A 110 10.78 6.99 -13.69
CA PHE A 110 10.54 7.16 -15.12
C PHE A 110 10.70 8.61 -15.57
N ILE A 111 10.15 9.56 -14.81
CA ILE A 111 10.29 11.00 -15.07
C ILE A 111 11.76 11.40 -15.05
N TYR A 112 12.51 10.97 -14.02
CA TYR A 112 13.94 11.23 -13.92
C TYR A 112 14.72 10.68 -15.12
N ARG A 113 14.46 9.43 -15.51
CA ARG A 113 15.11 8.81 -16.69
C ARG A 113 14.76 9.55 -17.98
N TYR A 114 13.51 9.96 -18.16
CA TYR A 114 13.09 10.71 -19.34
C TYR A 114 13.84 12.05 -19.46
N PHE A 115 13.93 12.81 -18.38
CA PHE A 115 14.63 14.10 -18.40
C PHE A 115 16.15 13.98 -18.60
N THR A 116 16.77 12.96 -17.99
CA THR A 116 18.22 12.75 -18.13
C THR A 116 18.60 12.20 -19.50
N VAL A 117 17.88 11.20 -20.02
CA VAL A 117 18.23 10.52 -21.28
C VAL A 117 17.71 11.27 -22.51
N VAL A 118 16.43 11.67 -22.51
CA VAL A 118 15.79 12.25 -23.70
C VAL A 118 16.01 13.76 -23.77
N ARG A 119 15.89 14.45 -22.63
CA ARG A 119 16.03 15.91 -22.58
C ARG A 119 17.43 16.38 -22.24
N GLN A 120 18.34 15.47 -21.88
CA GLN A 120 19.73 15.77 -21.50
C GLN A 120 19.83 16.87 -20.43
N VAL A 121 18.84 16.96 -19.55
CA VAL A 121 18.81 17.93 -18.46
C VAL A 121 19.60 17.36 -17.28
N ASP A 122 20.59 18.12 -16.81
CA ASP A 122 21.33 17.79 -15.59
C ASP A 122 20.45 18.03 -14.34
N LEU A 123 19.71 16.98 -13.96
CA LEU A 123 18.85 16.99 -12.79
C LEU A 123 19.66 16.87 -11.50
N LYS A 124 19.94 18.01 -10.89
CA LYS A 124 20.44 18.08 -9.51
C LYS A 124 19.42 17.54 -8.49
N PHE A 125 19.89 17.10 -7.33
CA PHE A 125 19.09 16.57 -6.23
C PHE A 125 17.90 17.46 -5.80
N LYS A 126 18.02 18.79 -5.90
CA LYS A 126 16.92 19.73 -5.59
C LYS A 126 15.70 19.53 -6.49
N HIS A 127 15.91 19.22 -7.78
CA HIS A 127 14.82 18.96 -8.72
C HIS A 127 14.12 17.63 -8.41
N GLN A 128 14.88 16.64 -7.94
CA GLN A 128 14.31 15.37 -7.49
C GLN A 128 13.42 15.56 -6.27
N LEU A 129 13.87 16.34 -5.27
CA LEU A 129 13.03 16.67 -4.12
C LEU A 129 11.74 17.37 -4.56
N LEU A 130 11.84 18.31 -5.50
CA LEU A 130 10.67 19.00 -6.04
C LEU A 130 9.69 18.02 -6.71
N LEU A 131 10.19 17.06 -7.50
CA LEU A 131 9.37 16.03 -8.13
C LEU A 131 8.69 15.13 -7.10
N ILE A 132 9.44 14.69 -6.08
CA ILE A 132 8.91 13.86 -4.98
C ILE A 132 7.82 14.62 -4.24
N PHE A 133 8.07 15.86 -3.82
CA PHE A 133 7.05 16.66 -3.13
C PHE A 133 5.85 16.96 -4.03
N GLY A 134 6.07 17.27 -5.30
CA GLY A 134 5.01 17.53 -6.27
C GLY A 134 4.08 16.34 -6.47
N LEU A 135 4.57 15.10 -6.36
CA LEU A 135 3.77 13.88 -6.48
C LEU A 135 3.19 13.39 -5.14
N ILE A 136 3.91 13.58 -4.03
CA ILE A 136 3.48 13.13 -2.70
C ILE A 136 2.40 14.04 -2.11
N ILE A 137 2.49 15.37 -2.30
CA ILE A 137 1.53 16.32 -1.70
C ILE A 137 0.08 16.02 -2.12
N PRO A 138 -0.25 15.84 -3.43
CA PRO A 138 -1.62 15.49 -3.83
C PRO A 138 -2.09 14.16 -3.21
N ILE A 139 -1.20 13.17 -3.09
CA ILE A 139 -1.54 11.89 -2.44
C ILE A 139 -1.85 12.10 -0.97
N PHE A 140 -1.06 12.91 -0.28
CA PHE A 140 -1.26 13.20 1.13
C PHE A 140 -2.59 13.94 1.37
N ILE A 141 -2.93 14.88 0.49
CA ILE A 141 -4.22 15.58 0.52
C ILE A 141 -5.37 14.58 0.29
N LEU A 142 -5.29 13.74 -0.75
CA LEU A 142 -6.29 12.70 -1.02
C LEU A 142 -6.40 11.69 0.13
N PHE A 143 -5.30 11.39 0.80
CA PHE A 143 -5.27 10.52 1.96
C PHE A 143 -6.03 11.14 3.13
N ILE A 144 -5.78 12.42 3.44
CA ILE A 144 -6.53 13.13 4.49
C ILE A 144 -8.02 13.15 4.17
N PHE A 145 -8.41 13.51 2.96
CA PHE A 145 -9.82 13.50 2.57
C PHE A 145 -10.44 12.11 2.68
N SER A 146 -9.76 11.08 2.19
CA SER A 146 -10.21 9.69 2.28
C SER A 146 -10.32 9.21 3.73
N TYR A 147 -9.39 9.63 4.60
CA TYR A 147 -9.40 9.26 6.01
C TYR A 147 -10.57 9.92 6.75
N VAL A 148 -10.81 11.21 6.47
CA VAL A 148 -11.93 11.96 7.07
C VAL A 148 -13.28 11.45 6.54
N SER A 149 -13.40 11.17 5.24
CA SER A 149 -14.68 10.76 4.63
C SER A 149 -15.06 9.32 4.93
N ASN A 150 -14.09 8.43 5.09
CA ASN A 150 -14.32 6.99 5.32
C ASN A 150 -13.99 6.56 6.74
N GLY A 151 -13.73 7.50 7.65
CA GLY A 151 -13.46 7.21 9.06
C GLY A 151 -14.59 6.42 9.72
N PRO A 152 -14.28 5.51 10.66
CA PRO A 152 -15.30 4.78 11.39
C PRO A 152 -16.16 5.78 12.20
N THR A 153 -17.47 5.74 11.98
CA THR A 153 -18.47 6.45 12.80
C THR A 153 -19.27 5.41 13.59
N PRO A 154 -19.88 5.78 14.73
CA PRO A 154 -20.71 4.86 15.51
C PRO A 154 -21.84 4.21 14.68
N GLU A 155 -22.34 4.93 13.68
CA GLU A 155 -23.37 4.47 12.73
C GLU A 155 -22.81 3.43 11.73
N ASN A 156 -21.54 3.56 11.32
CA ASN A 156 -20.91 2.67 10.34
C ASN A 156 -20.23 1.45 10.97
N GLU A 157 -19.84 1.49 12.24
CA GLU A 157 -19.22 0.36 12.96
C GLU A 157 -20.19 -0.81 13.21
N TYR A 158 -21.46 -0.53 13.51
CA TYR A 158 -22.44 -1.57 13.83
C TYR A 158 -23.05 -2.22 12.57
N LEU A 159 -23.17 -1.46 11.47
CA LEU A 159 -23.72 -1.93 10.19
C LEU A 159 -22.74 -2.80 9.38
N THR A 160 -21.43 -2.75 9.65
CA THR A 160 -20.42 -3.38 8.78
C THR A 160 -20.29 -4.89 8.97
N ASN A 161 -20.53 -5.43 10.17
CA ASN A 161 -20.25 -6.86 10.43
C ASN A 161 -21.51 -7.74 10.47
N LEU A 162 -22.59 -7.35 11.18
CA LEU A 162 -23.74 -8.24 11.38
C LEU A 162 -24.74 -8.21 10.21
N GLU A 163 -25.11 -7.02 9.73
CA GLU A 163 -26.10 -6.86 8.66
C GLU A 163 -25.56 -7.30 7.29
N LEU A 164 -24.27 -7.06 7.03
CA LEU A 164 -23.60 -7.51 5.81
C LEU A 164 -23.36 -9.02 5.83
N ALA A 165 -22.93 -9.57 6.96
CA ALA A 165 -22.83 -11.02 7.10
C ALA A 165 -24.16 -11.72 6.83
N ASN A 166 -25.26 -11.18 7.38
CA ASN A 166 -26.60 -11.69 7.10
C ASN A 166 -27.00 -11.53 5.62
N LYS A 167 -26.60 -10.43 4.95
CA LYS A 167 -26.86 -10.20 3.51
C LYS A 167 -26.01 -11.07 2.59
N LEU A 168 -24.79 -11.37 2.98
CA LEU A 168 -23.85 -12.22 2.23
C LEU A 168 -24.00 -13.70 2.58
N GLU A 169 -24.98 -14.05 3.42
CA GLU A 169 -25.22 -15.42 3.93
C GLU A 169 -23.95 -16.06 4.51
N LEU A 170 -23.10 -15.25 5.14
CA LEU A 170 -21.85 -15.73 5.73
C LEU A 170 -22.19 -16.57 6.96
N ASP A 171 -21.55 -17.74 7.07
CA ASP A 171 -21.73 -18.61 8.23
C ASP A 171 -21.24 -17.91 9.51
N ASN A 172 -21.84 -18.25 10.66
CA ASN A 172 -21.48 -17.64 11.95
C ASN A 172 -19.96 -17.67 12.22
N TYR A 173 -19.28 -18.70 11.71
CA TYR A 173 -17.83 -18.80 11.76
C TYR A 173 -17.14 -17.63 11.04
N THR A 174 -17.51 -17.33 9.80
CA THR A 174 -16.96 -16.19 9.05
C THR A 174 -17.30 -14.86 9.73
N ILE A 175 -18.49 -14.71 10.31
CA ILE A 175 -18.89 -13.49 11.04
C ILE A 175 -18.02 -13.26 12.28
N GLU A 176 -17.77 -14.33 13.04
CA GLU A 176 -16.97 -14.26 14.26
C GLU A 176 -15.47 -14.02 13.99
N HIS A 177 -14.99 -14.37 12.79
CA HIS A 177 -13.55 -14.37 12.48
C HIS A 177 -13.14 -13.32 11.42
N TYR A 178 -14.07 -12.64 10.76
CA TYR A 178 -13.77 -11.61 9.75
C TYR A 178 -14.36 -10.24 10.10
N VAL A 179 -13.49 -9.24 10.19
CA VAL A 179 -13.87 -7.84 10.42
C VAL A 179 -13.70 -7.06 9.12
N VAL A 180 -14.78 -6.43 8.65
CA VAL A 180 -14.74 -5.54 7.48
C VAL A 180 -13.93 -4.30 7.82
N GLY A 181 -12.76 -4.14 7.20
CA GLY A 181 -11.80 -3.08 7.55
C GLY A 181 -12.12 -1.72 6.96
N LEU A 182 -12.83 -1.65 5.82
CA LEU A 182 -13.25 -0.39 5.19
C LEU A 182 -14.40 -0.64 4.20
N ARG A 183 -15.41 0.26 4.19
CA ARG A 183 -16.48 0.29 3.18
C ARG A 183 -16.45 1.61 2.44
N ALA A 184 -16.40 1.55 1.12
CA ALA A 184 -16.54 2.72 0.26
C ALA A 184 -17.65 2.43 -0.76
N ARG A 185 -18.60 3.37 -0.89
CA ARG A 185 -19.61 3.28 -1.96
C ARG A 185 -18.89 3.59 -3.27
N VAL A 186 -18.87 2.64 -4.20
CA VAL A 186 -18.31 2.87 -5.53
C VAL A 186 -19.46 3.44 -6.36
N SER A 187 -19.55 4.77 -6.38
CA SER A 187 -20.49 5.50 -7.24
C SER A 187 -20.06 5.46 -8.69
#